data_AF-A0A4R0RDX4-F1
#
_entry.id   AF-A0A4R0RDX4-F1
#
_cell.length_a   1.000
_cell.length_b   1.000
_cell.length_c   1.000
_cell.angle_alpha   90.00
_cell.angle_beta   90.00
_cell.angle_gamma   90.00
#
_symmetry.space_group_name_H-M   'P 1'
#
loop_
_entity.id
_entity.type
_entity.pdbx_description
1 polymer ?
#
loop_
_entity_poly.entity_id
_entity_poly.type
_entity_poly.pdbx_seq_one_letter_code
_entity_poly.pdbx_strand_id
1 'polypeptide(L)'
;MESTTAATSASTTNPAFIATVFPTSDLQSPHHPSTPPPPPTPLTMPTPVTKNVVPFTAQRIILSSKKSIKDVLAALDVEVNKAGGGINMMQMLSTAENKDQIVKGTNKLTEGKRDFVLFAAGSHSKWLSAYFGGQRKFLESQVYTIGNPLIAQAMLQHDLTAGLHVPPKLLVVELEGGKGTSIVYDLPSSVVLVGKPNAELKKAAEVLDEKFERMVKKHMQTLAGPSSRVCFTHVSSTSKISLESLFESPAPSVTTPELPPAPQSNVESTQRAEVKAFTQGVLDVMKAEGISLEKVCLLDPKAPQEISPEDGDGRFEWFLFGGILGDDPPRDRTSELRALGFPGRHLGPVQMTTDTALGVTKIVVEDKIPLNEIKYIDFPEIRFNAKESVNMPFRYIANGTEPILPPGMRKHLYDDLDRSFEF
;
A
#
# COMPACT_ATOMS: atom_id res chain seq x y z
N MET A 1 27.17 38.66 -44.70
CA MET A 1 25.85 39.06 -45.23
C MET A 1 24.90 37.89 -45.00
N GLU A 2 23.87 38.14 -44.20
CA GLU A 2 22.54 37.46 -44.08
C GLU A 2 22.52 35.93 -43.89
N SER A 3 22.12 35.37 -42.73
CA SER A 3 20.78 35.36 -42.08
C SER A 3 19.66 34.91 -43.01
N THR A 4 18.95 33.80 -42.68
CA THR A 4 17.54 33.81 -42.22
C THR A 4 17.04 32.39 -41.91
N THR A 5 16.24 32.33 -40.85
CA THR A 5 15.53 31.25 -40.17
C THR A 5 14.16 30.90 -40.79
N ALA A 6 13.52 29.86 -40.21
CA ALA A 6 12.08 29.54 -40.17
C ALA A 6 11.50 28.68 -41.31
N ALA A 7 10.42 27.92 -41.16
CA ALA A 7 9.75 27.13 -40.11
C ALA A 7 8.44 26.62 -40.75
N THR A 8 7.91 25.50 -40.23
CA THR A 8 6.47 25.07 -40.26
C THR A 8 5.80 24.66 -41.58
N SER A 9 5.26 23.43 -41.63
CA SER A 9 3.84 23.20 -41.27
C SER A 9 3.51 21.70 -41.22
N ALA A 10 2.85 21.30 -40.13
CA ALA A 10 2.22 20.01 -39.96
C ALA A 10 0.82 20.06 -40.57
N SER A 11 0.44 19.04 -41.34
CA SER A 11 -0.92 18.80 -41.78
C SER A 11 -1.49 17.62 -40.98
N THR A 12 -2.31 17.94 -39.99
CA THR A 12 -3.15 17.01 -39.24
C THR A 12 -4.48 16.88 -39.96
N THR A 13 -4.73 15.77 -40.63
CA THR A 13 -6.05 15.38 -41.12
C THR A 13 -6.85 14.75 -39.97
N ASN A 14 -7.96 15.38 -39.57
CA ASN A 14 -8.93 14.81 -38.62
C ASN A 14 -9.70 13.64 -39.26
N PRO A 15 -9.99 12.54 -38.54
CA PRO A 15 -10.91 11.53 -39.03
C PRO A 15 -12.37 12.01 -38.92
N ALA A 16 -13.14 11.81 -39.99
CA ALA A 16 -14.59 11.99 -40.06
C ALA A 16 -15.29 10.62 -40.16
N PHE A 17 -16.51 10.51 -39.62
CA PHE A 17 -17.33 9.28 -39.69
C PHE A 17 -18.70 9.57 -40.33
N ILE A 18 -19.19 8.64 -41.14
CA ILE A 18 -20.50 8.64 -41.81
C ILE A 18 -21.31 7.45 -41.28
N ALA A 19 -22.56 7.69 -40.87
CA ALA A 19 -23.53 6.63 -40.56
C ALA A 19 -24.62 6.59 -41.63
N THR A 20 -24.84 5.43 -42.24
CA THR A 20 -26.00 5.13 -43.09
C THR A 20 -26.96 4.22 -42.32
N VAL A 21 -28.24 4.57 -42.30
CA VAL A 21 -29.32 3.78 -41.68
C VAL A 21 -30.26 3.35 -42.80
N PHE A 22 -30.39 2.04 -43.03
CA PHE A 22 -31.39 1.47 -43.94
C PHE A 22 -32.68 1.16 -43.15
N PRO A 23 -33.87 1.40 -43.73
CA PRO A 23 -35.12 0.93 -43.14
C PRO A 23 -35.44 -0.50 -43.60
N THR A 24 -35.74 -1.40 -42.66
CA THR A 24 -36.40 -2.68 -42.94
C THR A 24 -37.92 -2.51 -42.99
N SER A 25 -38.53 -3.09 -44.02
CA SER A 25 -39.94 -3.03 -44.43
C SER A 25 -40.91 -3.86 -43.58
N ASP A 26 -42.10 -3.28 -43.39
CA ASP A 26 -43.47 -3.82 -43.32
C ASP A 26 -43.78 -5.21 -42.76
N LEU A 27 -44.63 -5.23 -41.72
CA LEU A 27 -45.71 -6.20 -41.51
C LEU A 27 -46.89 -5.50 -40.78
N GLN A 28 -48.08 -5.59 -41.37
CA GLN A 28 -49.32 -4.87 -41.00
C GLN A 28 -50.21 -5.57 -39.93
N SER A 29 -50.72 -4.76 -38.98
CA SER A 29 -52.11 -4.66 -38.43
C SER A 29 -52.72 -5.81 -37.58
N PRO A 30 -53.77 -5.59 -36.70
CA PRO A 30 -54.72 -4.46 -36.64
C PRO A 30 -55.08 -3.83 -35.26
N HIS A 31 -55.40 -2.53 -35.34
CA HIS A 31 -56.39 -1.68 -34.65
C HIS A 31 -56.90 -1.95 -33.20
N HIS A 32 -56.58 -0.99 -32.32
CA HIS A 32 -57.49 -0.37 -31.33
C HIS A 32 -57.18 1.13 -31.24
N PRO A 33 -58.16 2.06 -31.26
CA PRO A 33 -57.88 3.50 -31.26
C PRO A 33 -57.65 3.99 -29.82
N SER A 34 -56.39 3.97 -29.39
CA SER A 34 -55.92 4.73 -28.23
C SER A 34 -55.06 5.87 -28.78
N THR A 35 -55.49 7.12 -28.62
CA THR A 35 -54.66 8.29 -28.96
C THR A 35 -53.28 8.14 -28.30
N PRO A 36 -52.17 8.06 -29.06
CA PRO A 36 -50.85 8.02 -28.48
C PRO A 36 -50.59 9.35 -27.76
N PRO A 37 -49.94 9.34 -26.57
CA PRO A 37 -49.47 10.57 -25.97
C PRO A 37 -48.55 11.30 -26.97
N PRO A 38 -48.52 12.65 -26.96
CA PRO A 38 -47.67 13.40 -27.87
C PRO A 38 -46.22 12.92 -27.74
N PRO A 39 -45.47 12.80 -28.85
CA PRO A 39 -44.06 12.43 -28.78
C PRO A 39 -43.34 13.41 -27.85
N PRO A 40 -42.44 12.93 -26.97
CA PRO A 40 -41.68 13.83 -26.12
C PRO A 40 -40.96 14.83 -27.01
N THR A 41 -41.20 16.12 -26.76
CA THR A 41 -40.50 17.20 -27.43
C THR A 41 -39.01 16.90 -27.39
N PRO A 42 -38.29 16.85 -28.52
CA PRO A 42 -36.84 16.68 -28.50
C PRO A 42 -36.27 17.78 -27.62
N LEU A 43 -35.56 17.39 -26.56
CA LEU A 43 -34.76 18.31 -25.77
C LEU A 43 -33.68 18.85 -26.71
N THR A 44 -33.96 19.96 -27.39
CA THR A 44 -32.96 20.75 -28.10
C THR A 44 -32.00 21.25 -27.05
N MET A 45 -30.84 20.59 -26.92
CA MET A 45 -29.78 21.06 -26.02
C MET A 45 -29.40 22.49 -26.42
N PRO A 46 -29.57 23.49 -25.55
CA PRO A 46 -29.26 24.86 -25.89
C PRO A 46 -27.76 25.09 -25.71
N THR A 47 -27.16 25.84 -26.65
CA THR A 47 -25.79 26.38 -26.67
C THR A 47 -24.69 25.42 -27.20
N PRO A 48 -23.84 25.86 -28.16
CA PRO A 48 -22.68 25.08 -28.58
C PRO A 48 -21.71 24.88 -27.41
N VAL A 49 -21.39 23.63 -27.11
CA VAL A 49 -20.40 23.26 -26.08
C VAL A 49 -18.99 23.46 -26.66
N THR A 50 -18.21 24.35 -26.05
CA THR A 50 -16.80 24.52 -26.41
C THR A 50 -15.95 23.43 -25.75
N LYS A 51 -15.16 22.71 -26.55
CA LYS A 51 -14.21 21.70 -26.07
C LYS A 51 -12.83 22.32 -25.85
N ASN A 52 -12.33 22.25 -24.62
CA ASN A 52 -10.94 22.56 -24.29
C ASN A 52 -10.22 21.28 -23.85
N VAL A 53 -9.01 21.06 -24.35
CA VAL A 53 -8.17 19.90 -24.00
C VAL A 53 -6.95 20.39 -23.25
N VAL A 54 -6.74 19.88 -22.04
CA VAL A 54 -5.55 20.14 -21.23
C VAL A 54 -4.75 18.85 -21.11
N PRO A 55 -3.58 18.73 -21.76
CA PRO A 55 -2.72 17.58 -21.56
C PRO A 55 -2.03 17.65 -20.19
N PHE A 56 -1.84 16.51 -19.55
CA PHE A 56 -1.05 16.37 -18.32
C PHE A 56 -0.38 14.99 -18.28
N THR A 57 0.60 14.83 -17.39
CA THR A 57 1.36 13.59 -17.22
C THR A 57 1.02 12.95 -15.89
N ALA A 58 0.38 11.79 -15.92
CA ALA A 58 0.16 10.95 -14.74
C ALA A 58 1.35 10.01 -14.51
N GLN A 59 1.69 9.76 -13.26
CA GLN A 59 2.65 8.75 -12.83
C GLN A 59 1.91 7.62 -12.12
N ARG A 60 2.12 6.39 -12.55
CA ARG A 60 1.51 5.19 -11.96
C ARG A 60 2.51 4.45 -11.11
N ILE A 61 2.13 4.18 -9.87
CA ILE A 61 2.89 3.37 -8.92
C ILE A 61 2.32 1.96 -8.94
N ILE A 62 3.20 0.97 -9.01
CA ILE A 62 2.87 -0.46 -8.96
C ILE A 62 3.74 -1.08 -7.87
N LEU A 63 3.10 -1.52 -6.80
CA LEU A 63 3.76 -2.20 -5.68
C LEU A 63 3.36 -3.66 -5.75
N SER A 64 4.35 -4.55 -5.86
CA SER A 64 4.11 -5.99 -5.93
C SER A 64 4.48 -6.68 -4.64
N SER A 65 3.66 -7.64 -4.24
CA SER A 65 3.82 -8.49 -3.07
C SER A 65 3.63 -9.95 -3.49
N LYS A 66 4.26 -10.87 -2.79
CA LYS A 66 4.00 -12.30 -2.96
C LYS A 66 2.79 -12.81 -2.18
N LYS A 67 2.25 -11.98 -1.28
CA LYS A 67 1.03 -12.31 -0.54
C LYS A 67 -0.13 -12.53 -1.51
N SER A 68 -1.04 -13.42 -1.13
CA SER A 68 -2.25 -13.67 -1.92
C SER A 68 -3.10 -12.40 -1.99
N ILE A 69 -3.93 -12.28 -3.02
CA ILE A 69 -4.81 -11.12 -3.14
C ILE A 69 -5.78 -11.06 -1.97
N LYS A 70 -6.24 -12.22 -1.49
CA LYS A 70 -7.11 -12.35 -0.32
C LYS A 70 -6.48 -11.71 0.92
N ASP A 71 -5.21 -11.99 1.20
CA ASP A 71 -4.47 -11.41 2.33
C ASP A 71 -4.31 -9.89 2.19
N VAL A 72 -3.97 -9.42 0.99
CA VAL A 72 -3.77 -7.99 0.71
C VAL A 72 -5.09 -7.22 0.86
N LEU A 73 -6.20 -7.78 0.37
CA LEU A 73 -7.53 -7.21 0.52
C LEU A 73 -7.97 -7.16 1.99
N ALA A 74 -7.73 -8.23 2.76
CA ALA A 74 -8.04 -8.27 4.19
C ALA A 74 -7.25 -7.20 4.98
N ALA A 75 -5.96 -7.05 4.67
CA ALA A 75 -5.14 -6.01 5.28
C ALA A 75 -5.61 -4.61 4.96
N LEU A 76 -5.94 -4.36 3.68
CA LEU A 76 -6.44 -3.07 3.24
C LEU A 76 -7.81 -2.76 3.86
N ASP A 77 -8.71 -3.74 3.94
CA ASP A 77 -10.05 -3.62 4.53
C ASP A 77 -9.98 -3.12 5.98
N VAL A 78 -9.05 -3.65 6.78
CA VAL A 78 -8.80 -3.16 8.14
C VAL A 78 -8.18 -1.78 8.11
N GLU A 79 -7.17 -1.55 7.28
CA GLU A 79 -6.42 -0.30 7.25
C GLU A 79 -7.31 0.91 6.94
N VAL A 80 -8.25 0.73 6.01
CA VAL A 80 -9.15 1.81 5.56
C VAL A 80 -10.49 1.80 6.30
N ASN A 81 -10.60 1.04 7.40
CA ASN A 81 -11.84 0.89 8.16
C ASN A 81 -13.05 0.57 7.26
N LYS A 82 -12.97 -0.48 6.45
CA LYS A 82 -14.06 -0.86 5.53
C LYS A 82 -15.37 -1.18 6.26
N ALA A 83 -15.28 -1.77 7.45
CA ALA A 83 -16.44 -2.12 8.27
C ALA A 83 -17.22 -0.87 8.75
N GLY A 84 -16.51 0.19 9.13
CA GLY A 84 -17.12 1.42 9.64
C GLY A 84 -17.24 2.55 8.61
N GLY A 85 -16.47 2.52 7.53
CA GLY A 85 -16.42 3.53 6.47
C GLY A 85 -17.48 3.31 5.40
N GLY A 86 -17.14 3.65 4.15
CA GLY A 86 -18.01 3.49 2.99
C GLY A 86 -19.25 4.38 3.08
N ILE A 87 -20.42 3.75 3.19
CA ILE A 87 -21.70 4.46 3.26
C ILE A 87 -21.76 5.45 4.43
N ASN A 88 -21.15 5.11 5.57
CA ASN A 88 -21.15 5.99 6.73
C ASN A 88 -20.31 7.26 6.49
N MET A 89 -19.20 7.14 5.76
CA MET A 89 -18.39 8.30 5.36
C MET A 89 -19.16 9.18 4.37
N MET A 90 -19.79 8.56 3.36
CA MET A 90 -20.60 9.27 2.37
C MET A 90 -21.80 9.97 3.01
N GLN A 91 -22.51 9.28 3.90
CA GLN A 91 -23.64 9.83 4.63
C GLN A 91 -23.20 11.00 5.50
N MET A 92 -22.13 10.82 6.30
CA MET A 92 -21.58 11.88 7.15
C MET A 92 -21.27 13.15 6.35
N LEU A 93 -20.63 13.02 5.18
CA LEU A 93 -20.33 14.17 4.32
C LEU A 93 -21.58 14.80 3.70
N SER A 94 -22.56 13.99 3.31
CA SER A 94 -23.81 14.48 2.71
C SER A 94 -24.71 15.22 3.70
N THR A 95 -24.64 14.88 4.99
CA THR A 95 -25.49 15.45 6.05
C THR A 95 -24.79 16.50 6.91
N ALA A 96 -23.47 16.64 6.81
CA ALA A 96 -22.74 17.62 7.61
C ALA A 96 -23.05 19.05 7.15
N GLU A 97 -23.41 19.91 8.08
CA GLU A 97 -23.80 21.30 7.84
C GLU A 97 -22.65 22.28 8.12
N ASN A 98 -21.62 21.84 8.85
CA ASN A 98 -20.52 22.69 9.27
C ASN A 98 -19.19 21.93 9.44
N LYS A 99 -18.11 22.71 9.55
CA LYS A 99 -16.73 22.21 9.73
C LYS A 99 -16.59 21.26 10.93
N ASP A 100 -17.20 21.59 12.06
CA ASP A 100 -17.04 20.79 13.28
C ASP A 100 -17.64 19.40 13.15
N GLN A 101 -18.78 19.28 12.46
CA GLN A 101 -19.38 17.98 12.15
C GLN A 101 -18.48 17.15 11.22
N ILE A 102 -17.87 17.75 10.21
CA ILE A 102 -16.91 17.07 9.30
C ILE A 102 -15.68 16.61 10.08
N VAL A 103 -15.09 17.47 10.92
CA VAL A 103 -13.91 17.13 11.73
C VAL A 103 -14.22 16.00 12.71
N LYS A 104 -15.29 16.12 13.49
CA LYS A 104 -15.70 15.09 14.46
C LYS A 104 -16.05 13.77 13.78
N GLY A 105 -16.81 13.82 12.69
CA GLY A 105 -17.20 12.64 11.91
C GLY A 105 -16.00 11.93 11.30
N THR A 106 -15.08 12.69 10.70
CA THR A 106 -13.84 12.13 10.14
C THR A 106 -12.97 11.51 11.22
N ASN A 107 -12.73 12.22 12.34
CA ASN A 107 -11.91 11.71 13.45
C ASN A 107 -12.49 10.44 14.09
N LYS A 108 -13.83 10.34 14.16
CA LYS A 108 -14.50 9.13 14.63
C LYS A 108 -14.22 7.94 13.71
N LEU A 109 -14.29 8.15 12.39
CA LEU A 109 -14.08 7.08 11.41
C LEU A 109 -12.61 6.70 11.24
N THR A 110 -11.68 7.63 11.46
CA THR A 110 -10.23 7.36 11.46
C THR A 110 -9.71 6.84 12.81
N GLU A 111 -10.55 6.88 13.85
CA GLU A 111 -10.19 6.59 15.25
C GLU A 111 -8.97 7.40 15.73
N GLY A 112 -8.66 8.53 15.08
CA GLY A 112 -7.45 9.33 15.31
C GLY A 112 -6.13 8.63 14.98
N LYS A 113 -6.16 7.42 14.40
CA LYS A 113 -4.98 6.57 14.15
C LYS A 113 -4.71 6.29 12.67
N ARG A 114 -5.71 6.51 11.82
CA ARG A 114 -5.69 6.22 10.38
C ARG A 114 -5.59 7.50 9.58
N ASP A 115 -4.81 7.46 8.50
CA ASP A 115 -4.76 8.57 7.55
C ASP A 115 -6.00 8.58 6.63
N PHE A 116 -6.54 7.41 6.28
CA PHE A 116 -7.62 7.24 5.31
C PHE A 116 -8.74 6.35 5.83
N VAL A 117 -9.94 6.56 5.26
CA VAL A 117 -11.12 5.70 5.43
C VAL A 117 -11.69 5.37 4.06
N LEU A 118 -12.35 4.21 3.96
CA LEU A 118 -13.04 3.78 2.76
C LEU A 118 -14.17 4.73 2.37
N PHE A 119 -14.30 5.02 1.09
CA PHE A 119 -15.48 5.65 0.47
C PHE A 119 -16.28 4.62 -0.31
N ALA A 120 -15.60 3.79 -1.10
CA ALA A 120 -16.23 2.73 -1.89
C ALA A 120 -15.21 1.63 -2.21
N ALA A 121 -15.69 0.41 -2.42
CA ALA A 121 -14.90 -0.68 -2.99
C ALA A 121 -15.74 -1.46 -4.00
N GLY A 122 -15.14 -1.92 -5.10
CA GLY A 122 -15.82 -2.76 -6.09
C GLY A 122 -14.89 -3.76 -6.79
N SER A 123 -15.39 -4.97 -7.07
CA SER A 123 -14.63 -6.00 -7.79
C SER A 123 -14.85 -5.86 -9.29
N HIS A 124 -13.78 -5.66 -10.07
CA HIS A 124 -13.86 -5.63 -11.52
C HIS A 124 -14.00 -7.04 -12.10
N SER A 125 -13.22 -7.99 -11.58
CA SER A 125 -13.27 -9.39 -11.98
C SER A 125 -14.65 -10.02 -11.78
N LYS A 126 -15.36 -9.68 -10.69
CA LYS A 126 -16.67 -10.27 -10.37
C LYS A 126 -17.73 -9.91 -11.43
N TRP A 127 -17.89 -8.63 -11.74
CA TRP A 127 -18.89 -8.23 -12.74
C TRP A 127 -18.46 -8.62 -14.16
N LEU A 128 -17.16 -8.61 -14.47
CA LEU A 128 -16.65 -9.10 -15.75
C LEU A 128 -16.94 -10.59 -15.95
N SER A 129 -16.70 -11.41 -14.92
CA SER A 129 -17.03 -12.84 -14.96
C SER A 129 -18.53 -13.07 -15.24
N ALA A 130 -19.39 -12.33 -14.54
CA ALA A 130 -20.85 -12.39 -14.77
C ALA A 130 -21.23 -11.95 -16.19
N TYR A 131 -20.64 -10.85 -16.68
CA TYR A 131 -20.92 -10.31 -18.02
C TYR A 131 -20.57 -11.30 -19.14
N PHE A 132 -19.48 -12.06 -18.98
CA PHE A 132 -19.04 -13.09 -19.94
C PHE A 132 -19.54 -14.50 -19.60
N GLY A 133 -20.56 -14.63 -18.74
CA GLY A 133 -21.18 -15.91 -18.40
C GLY A 133 -20.20 -16.95 -17.83
N GLY A 134 -19.16 -16.51 -17.14
CA GLY A 134 -18.11 -17.37 -16.58
C GLY A 134 -17.18 -18.03 -17.61
N GLN A 135 -17.36 -17.77 -18.92
CA GLN A 135 -16.57 -18.40 -19.97
C GLN A 135 -15.13 -17.89 -20.05
N ARG A 136 -14.89 -16.65 -19.60
CA ARG A 136 -13.58 -16.03 -19.56
C ARG A 136 -13.10 -15.91 -18.11
N LYS A 137 -11.91 -16.44 -17.83
CA LYS A 137 -11.21 -16.19 -16.56
C LYS A 137 -10.55 -14.82 -16.59
N PHE A 138 -10.78 -14.06 -15.53
CA PHE A 138 -10.13 -12.78 -15.26
C PHE A 138 -9.31 -12.91 -13.98
N LEU A 139 -8.15 -12.26 -13.93
CA LEU A 139 -7.38 -12.12 -12.68
C LEU A 139 -8.25 -11.40 -11.66
N GLU A 140 -8.21 -11.85 -10.41
CA GLU A 140 -8.97 -11.21 -9.35
C GLU A 140 -8.54 -9.74 -9.22
N SER A 141 -9.51 -8.84 -9.19
CA SER A 141 -9.25 -7.41 -9.12
C SER A 141 -10.30 -6.67 -8.33
N GLN A 142 -9.84 -5.75 -7.49
CA GLN A 142 -10.67 -4.95 -6.60
C GLN A 142 -10.17 -3.50 -6.58
N VAL A 143 -11.07 -2.56 -6.82
CA VAL A 143 -10.78 -1.13 -6.65
C VAL A 143 -11.26 -0.68 -5.26
N TYR A 144 -10.46 0.17 -4.64
CA TYR A 144 -10.77 0.90 -3.41
C TYR A 144 -10.70 2.39 -3.72
N THR A 145 -11.73 3.12 -3.33
CA THR A 145 -11.73 4.58 -3.26
C THR A 145 -11.60 4.94 -1.78
N ILE A 146 -10.52 5.63 -1.42
CA ILE A 146 -10.18 5.90 -0.02
C ILE A 146 -9.85 7.38 0.14
N GLY A 147 -10.19 7.95 1.29
CA GLY A 147 -10.01 9.38 1.46
C GLY A 147 -10.13 9.86 2.89
N ASN A 148 -9.80 11.14 3.04
CA ASN A 148 -9.95 11.89 4.28
C ASN A 148 -10.34 13.32 3.91
N PRO A 149 -11.56 13.76 4.27
CA PRO A 149 -12.04 15.11 3.97
C PRO A 149 -11.13 16.23 4.49
N LEU A 150 -10.44 16.02 5.61
CA LEU A 150 -9.54 17.00 6.22
C LEU A 150 -8.22 17.17 5.44
N ILE A 151 -7.82 16.13 4.70
CA ILE A 151 -6.70 16.18 3.75
C ILE A 151 -7.21 16.76 2.43
N ALA A 152 -8.36 16.29 1.94
CA ALA A 152 -8.94 16.69 0.66
C ALA A 152 -9.20 18.20 0.57
N GLN A 153 -9.70 18.82 1.66
CA GLN A 153 -9.97 20.27 1.69
C GLN A 153 -8.72 21.11 1.39
N ALA A 154 -7.53 20.63 1.77
CA ALA A 154 -6.27 21.33 1.53
C ALA A 154 -5.88 21.37 0.04
N MET A 155 -6.53 20.57 -0.82
CA MET A 155 -6.36 20.60 -2.27
C MET A 155 -7.56 21.25 -2.95
N LEU A 156 -8.78 20.80 -2.63
CA LEU A 156 -10.00 21.21 -3.30
C LEU A 156 -10.34 22.70 -3.13
N GLN A 157 -9.85 23.33 -2.06
CA GLN A 157 -9.98 24.79 -1.90
C GLN A 157 -9.17 25.59 -2.93
N HIS A 158 -8.13 25.00 -3.53
CA HIS A 158 -7.27 25.67 -4.53
C HIS A 158 -7.70 25.33 -5.96
N ASP A 159 -8.12 24.09 -6.20
CA ASP A 159 -8.60 23.64 -7.50
C ASP A 159 -9.68 22.55 -7.34
N LEU A 160 -10.92 22.90 -7.67
CA LEU A 160 -12.05 21.96 -7.59
C LEU A 160 -11.95 20.86 -8.65
N THR A 161 -11.20 21.04 -9.74
CA THR A 161 -11.01 20.00 -10.76
C THR A 161 -10.19 18.82 -10.24
N ALA A 162 -9.42 19.01 -9.15
CA ALA A 162 -8.78 17.92 -8.42
C ALA A 162 -9.80 16.90 -7.89
N GLY A 163 -11.08 17.26 -7.77
CA GLY A 163 -12.18 16.35 -7.43
C GLY A 163 -12.37 15.18 -8.40
N LEU A 164 -11.79 15.23 -9.61
CA LEU A 164 -11.72 14.08 -10.52
C LEU A 164 -10.84 12.94 -9.97
N HIS A 165 -9.89 13.28 -9.10
CA HIS A 165 -8.89 12.38 -8.52
C HIS A 165 -8.92 12.31 -6.99
N VAL A 166 -9.78 13.11 -6.34
CA VAL A 166 -9.94 13.17 -4.89
C VAL A 166 -11.40 12.81 -4.54
N PRO A 167 -11.67 11.70 -3.83
CA PRO A 167 -10.72 10.80 -3.17
C PRO A 167 -9.95 9.88 -4.14
N PRO A 168 -8.66 9.59 -3.83
CA PRO A 168 -7.81 8.71 -4.63
C PRO A 168 -8.26 7.25 -4.63
N LYS A 169 -7.74 6.51 -5.62
CA LYS A 169 -8.08 5.10 -5.86
C LYS A 169 -6.85 4.20 -5.77
N LEU A 170 -7.06 3.02 -5.22
CA LEU A 170 -6.13 1.88 -5.26
C LEU A 170 -6.79 0.76 -6.06
N LEU A 171 -6.06 0.15 -6.98
CA LEU A 171 -6.45 -1.07 -7.67
C LEU A 171 -5.56 -2.21 -7.16
N VAL A 172 -6.18 -3.21 -6.56
CA VAL A 172 -5.52 -4.45 -6.14
C VAL A 172 -5.79 -5.49 -7.21
N VAL A 173 -4.74 -6.13 -7.74
CA VAL A 173 -4.82 -7.12 -8.83
C VAL A 173 -3.97 -8.33 -8.50
N GLU A 174 -4.51 -9.52 -8.73
CA GLU A 174 -3.76 -10.77 -8.62
C GLU A 174 -2.72 -10.85 -9.75
N LEU A 175 -1.52 -11.36 -9.44
CA LEU A 175 -0.50 -11.65 -10.44
C LEU A 175 -0.76 -13.00 -11.12
N GLU A 176 -0.50 -13.08 -12.42
CA GLU A 176 -0.69 -14.31 -13.19
C GLU A 176 0.00 -15.53 -12.55
N GLY A 177 -0.73 -16.65 -12.56
CA GLY A 177 -0.26 -17.91 -12.00
C GLY A 177 -0.18 -17.91 -10.47
N GLY A 178 -0.94 -17.05 -9.78
CA GLY A 178 -0.99 -17.01 -8.32
C GLY A 178 0.33 -16.56 -7.69
N LYS A 179 1.16 -15.81 -8.43
CA LYS A 179 2.52 -15.43 -8.00
C LYS A 179 2.55 -14.30 -6.97
N GLY A 180 1.38 -13.78 -6.59
CA GLY A 180 1.24 -12.69 -5.65
C GLY A 180 0.19 -11.69 -6.08
N THR A 181 0.37 -10.44 -5.65
CA THR A 181 -0.60 -9.36 -5.80
C THR A 181 0.12 -8.05 -6.11
N SER A 182 -0.47 -7.21 -6.95
CA SER A 182 -0.06 -5.83 -7.14
C SER A 182 -1.09 -4.87 -6.56
N ILE A 183 -0.62 -3.83 -5.88
CA ILE A 183 -1.37 -2.62 -5.56
C ILE A 183 -0.92 -1.54 -6.53
N VAL A 184 -1.88 -0.99 -7.27
CA VAL A 184 -1.67 -0.02 -8.34
C VAL A 184 -2.42 1.27 -8.02
N TYR A 185 -1.75 2.41 -8.14
CA TYR A 185 -2.40 3.71 -7.99
C TYR A 185 -1.68 4.78 -8.80
N ASP A 186 -2.40 5.84 -9.14
CA ASP A 186 -1.78 7.00 -9.76
C ASP A 186 -1.34 7.96 -8.65
N LEU A 187 -0.09 8.43 -8.73
CA LEU A 187 0.51 9.32 -7.74
C LEU A 187 -0.31 10.62 -7.67
N PRO A 188 -0.94 10.96 -6.53
CA PRO A 188 -1.80 12.13 -6.41
C PRO A 188 -1.19 13.42 -6.98
N SER A 189 0.06 13.76 -6.65
CA SER A 189 0.74 14.96 -7.19
C SER A 189 0.85 15.00 -8.72
N SER A 190 0.85 13.85 -9.39
CA SER A 190 0.89 13.78 -10.86
C SER A 190 -0.46 13.97 -11.53
N VAL A 191 -1.57 13.76 -10.82
CA VAL A 191 -2.93 13.79 -11.40
C VAL A 191 -3.78 14.96 -10.92
N VAL A 192 -3.47 15.57 -9.77
CA VAL A 192 -4.21 16.75 -9.28
C VAL A 192 -3.62 18.08 -9.76
N LEU A 193 -2.37 18.09 -10.23
CA LEU A 193 -1.68 19.28 -10.73
C LEU A 193 -1.91 19.43 -12.24
N VAL A 194 -3.12 19.81 -12.65
CA VAL A 194 -3.48 20.02 -14.06
C VAL A 194 -3.63 21.51 -14.34
N GLY A 195 -2.87 22.03 -15.31
CA GLY A 195 -2.98 23.43 -15.73
C GLY A 195 -1.93 24.35 -15.12
N LYS A 196 -2.34 25.45 -14.46
CA LYS A 196 -1.42 26.49 -14.01
C LYS A 196 -0.62 26.02 -12.78
N PRO A 197 0.68 26.38 -12.67
CA PRO A 197 1.46 26.09 -11.47
C PRO A 197 0.79 26.65 -10.22
N ASN A 198 0.59 25.78 -9.22
CA ASN A 198 0.06 26.15 -7.92
C ASN A 198 0.92 25.48 -6.83
N ALA A 199 1.74 26.28 -6.15
CA ALA A 199 2.70 25.76 -5.16
C ALA A 199 2.02 25.18 -3.92
N GLU A 200 0.88 25.74 -3.50
CA GLU A 200 0.13 25.29 -2.32
C GLU A 200 -0.57 23.96 -2.61
N LEU A 201 -1.23 23.85 -3.77
CA LEU A 201 -1.82 22.60 -4.24
C LEU A 201 -0.75 21.52 -4.43
N LYS A 202 0.42 21.88 -4.97
CA LYS A 202 1.55 20.95 -5.11
C LYS A 202 1.98 20.40 -3.77
N LYS A 203 2.21 21.27 -2.78
CA LYS A 203 2.59 20.86 -1.43
C LYS A 203 1.52 19.97 -0.79
N ALA A 204 0.24 20.30 -0.94
CA ALA A 204 -0.87 19.50 -0.41
C ALA A 204 -0.93 18.11 -1.07
N ALA A 205 -0.69 18.04 -2.38
CA ALA A 205 -0.65 16.78 -3.12
C ALA A 205 0.56 15.91 -2.74
N GLU A 206 1.73 16.51 -2.53
CA GLU A 206 2.94 15.81 -2.04
C GLU A 206 2.73 15.23 -0.63
N VAL A 207 2.04 15.96 0.27
CA VAL A 207 1.63 15.41 1.58
C VAL A 207 0.67 14.22 1.43
N LEU A 208 -0.21 14.25 0.43
CA LEU A 208 -1.10 13.12 0.14
C LEU A 208 -0.33 11.91 -0.41
N ASP A 209 0.66 12.13 -1.29
CA ASP A 209 1.57 11.08 -1.78
C ASP A 209 2.27 10.37 -0.61
N GLU A 210 2.86 11.13 0.32
CA GLU A 210 3.55 10.60 1.49
C GLU A 210 2.66 9.72 2.37
N LYS A 211 1.42 10.15 2.60
CA LYS A 211 0.43 9.40 3.40
C LYS A 211 0.00 8.12 2.70
N PHE A 212 -0.19 8.16 1.38
CA PHE A 212 -0.49 6.98 0.58
C PHE A 212 0.59 5.93 0.72
N GLU A 213 1.83 6.36 0.52
CA GLU A 213 2.96 5.46 0.53
C GLU A 213 3.27 4.95 1.94
N ARG A 214 3.05 5.78 2.97
CA ARG A 214 3.06 5.39 4.39
C ARG A 214 2.08 4.28 4.71
N MET A 215 0.83 4.44 4.33
CA MET A 215 -0.22 3.46 4.58
C MET A 215 0.15 2.09 3.97
N VAL A 216 0.75 2.08 2.79
CA VAL A 216 1.14 0.83 2.11
C VAL A 216 2.40 0.19 2.71
N LYS A 217 3.29 0.96 3.38
CA LYS A 217 4.61 0.48 3.86
C LYS A 217 4.73 0.19 5.36
N LYS A 218 3.87 0.75 6.22
CA LYS A 218 3.95 0.71 7.69
C LYS A 218 4.03 -0.70 8.33
N HIS A 219 3.72 -1.76 7.60
CA HIS A 219 3.75 -3.15 8.09
C HIS A 219 5.16 -3.70 8.39
N MET A 220 6.24 -3.08 7.88
CA MET A 220 7.59 -3.66 7.94
C MET A 220 8.46 -3.25 9.16
N GLN A 221 7.99 -2.35 10.04
CA GLN A 221 8.86 -1.56 10.93
C GLN A 221 8.85 -1.97 12.42
N THR A 222 7.83 -2.68 12.90
CA THR A 222 7.61 -2.92 14.35
C THR A 222 8.58 -3.92 14.99
N LEU A 223 9.41 -4.62 14.21
CA LEU A 223 10.11 -5.84 14.64
C LEU A 223 11.62 -5.66 14.90
N ALA A 224 12.16 -4.44 14.76
CA ALA A 224 13.61 -4.17 14.83
C ALA A 224 14.14 -3.64 16.19
N GLY A 225 13.31 -3.06 17.07
CA GLY A 225 13.72 -2.50 18.37
C GLY A 225 14.48 -1.15 18.35
N PRO A 226 14.55 -0.38 19.45
CA PRO A 226 15.02 1.02 19.47
C PRO A 226 16.53 1.27 19.34
N SER A 227 17.36 0.27 19.64
CA SER A 227 18.82 0.30 19.56
C SER A 227 19.38 0.03 18.16
N SER A 228 18.51 -0.34 17.22
CA SER A 228 18.88 -0.77 15.88
C SER A 228 18.54 0.28 14.81
N ARG A 229 19.30 0.27 13.71
CA ARG A 229 19.00 1.03 12.49
C ARG A 229 18.57 0.06 11.38
N VAL A 230 17.41 0.26 10.78
CA VAL A 230 16.96 -0.51 9.61
C VAL A 230 17.26 0.29 8.35
N CYS A 231 17.93 -0.32 7.37
CA CYS A 231 18.24 0.32 6.10
C CYS A 231 17.56 -0.42 4.95
N PHE A 232 16.74 0.28 4.17
CA PHE A 232 16.20 -0.23 2.92
C PHE A 232 17.09 0.27 1.77
N THR A 233 17.66 -0.65 0.98
CA THR A 233 18.48 -0.31 -0.20
C THR A 233 17.77 -0.75 -1.48
N HIS A 234 18.25 -0.28 -2.63
CA HIS A 234 17.64 -0.57 -3.95
C HIS A 234 16.17 -0.18 -4.04
N VAL A 235 15.73 0.81 -3.26
CA VAL A 235 14.36 1.31 -3.36
C VAL A 235 14.25 2.37 -4.46
N SER A 236 13.07 2.62 -5.03
CA SER A 236 12.91 3.74 -5.96
C SER A 236 13.06 5.09 -5.24
N SER A 237 13.30 6.19 -5.96
CA SER A 237 13.36 7.54 -5.36
C SER A 237 12.09 7.91 -4.61
N THR A 238 10.94 7.55 -5.16
CA THR A 238 9.63 7.65 -4.50
C THR A 238 9.64 6.85 -3.21
N SER A 239 10.15 5.61 -3.27
CA SER A 239 10.22 4.76 -2.10
C SER A 239 11.16 5.20 -1.01
N LYS A 240 12.25 5.86 -1.36
CA LYS A 240 13.15 6.50 -0.42
C LYS A 240 12.45 7.64 0.32
N ILE A 241 11.84 8.59 -0.40
CA ILE A 241 11.17 9.76 0.18
C ILE A 241 10.08 9.34 1.16
N SER A 242 9.27 8.35 0.79
CA SER A 242 8.22 7.85 1.69
C SER A 242 8.76 7.12 2.90
N LEU A 243 9.82 6.32 2.74
CA LEU A 243 10.45 5.67 3.88
C LEU A 243 11.03 6.75 4.80
N GLU A 244 11.80 7.72 4.31
CA GLU A 244 12.36 8.78 5.16
C GLU A 244 11.26 9.61 5.88
N SER A 245 10.18 10.01 5.19
CA SER A 245 9.07 10.76 5.82
C SER A 245 8.19 9.93 6.78
N LEU A 246 8.18 8.61 6.63
CA LEU A 246 7.56 7.66 7.56
C LEU A 246 8.23 7.66 8.94
N PHE A 247 9.53 7.93 9.00
CA PHE A 247 10.37 7.76 10.20
C PHE A 247 10.71 9.08 10.91
N GLU A 248 10.62 10.21 10.23
CA GLU A 248 10.87 11.54 10.82
C GLU A 248 9.67 12.10 11.63
N SER A 249 8.50 11.46 11.61
CA SER A 249 7.32 11.94 12.36
C SER A 249 7.36 11.51 13.84
N PRO A 250 7.56 12.41 14.83
CA PRO A 250 7.29 12.06 16.22
C PRO A 250 5.79 11.82 16.40
N ALA A 251 5.42 10.92 17.31
CA ALA A 251 4.02 10.76 17.73
C ALA A 251 3.48 12.12 18.20
N PRO A 252 2.24 12.53 17.85
CA PRO A 252 1.72 13.82 18.24
C PRO A 252 1.61 13.90 19.76
N SER A 253 2.42 14.77 20.37
CA SER A 253 2.28 15.20 21.75
C SER A 253 1.00 16.01 21.90
N VAL A 254 0.05 15.50 22.67
CA VAL A 254 -1.19 16.17 23.04
C VAL A 254 -0.85 17.23 24.10
N THR A 255 -0.98 18.51 23.75
CA THR A 255 -0.98 19.61 24.73
C THR A 255 -2.41 19.86 25.18
N THR A 256 -2.75 19.47 26.41
CA THR A 256 -3.97 19.89 27.11
C THR A 256 -3.65 21.05 28.07
N PRO A 257 -4.57 22.03 28.30
CA PRO A 257 -4.35 23.12 29.24
C PRO A 257 -4.47 22.65 30.70
N GLU A 258 -3.35 22.74 31.41
CA GLU A 258 -3.08 23.07 32.82
C GLU A 258 -4.10 22.74 33.96
N LEU A 259 -3.68 21.84 34.87
CA LEU A 259 -3.90 21.86 36.32
C LEU A 259 -2.69 21.17 37.03
N PRO A 260 -2.40 21.46 38.32
CA PRO A 260 -1.05 21.62 38.91
C PRO A 260 -0.31 20.31 39.25
N PRO A 261 1.01 20.37 39.56
CA PRO A 261 1.92 19.25 39.33
C PRO A 261 1.95 18.25 40.49
N ALA A 262 1.91 16.97 40.13
CA ALA A 262 2.31 15.84 40.97
C ALA A 262 3.62 15.24 40.41
N PRO A 263 4.43 14.55 41.23
CA PRO A 263 5.87 14.52 41.09
C PRO A 263 6.35 13.80 39.83
N GLN A 264 7.38 14.39 39.23
CA GLN A 264 8.05 13.98 38.01
C GLN A 264 8.50 12.52 38.08
N SER A 265 7.89 11.66 37.27
CA SER A 265 8.48 10.41 36.82
C SER A 265 8.91 10.57 35.36
N ASN A 266 10.13 10.13 35.09
CA ASN A 266 10.88 10.41 33.89
C ASN A 266 10.20 9.91 32.61
N VAL A 267 10.29 10.77 31.60
CA VAL A 267 10.13 10.57 30.15
C VAL A 267 10.35 9.12 29.68
N GLU A 268 9.28 8.43 29.31
CA GLU A 268 9.35 7.27 28.40
C GLU A 268 9.30 7.77 26.96
N SER A 269 10.47 7.96 26.36
CA SER A 269 10.63 8.23 24.94
C SER A 269 10.32 6.97 24.11
N THR A 270 9.68 7.17 22.96
CA THR A 270 9.17 6.17 22.03
C THR A 270 10.23 5.15 21.58
N GLN A 271 10.04 3.87 21.95
CA GLN A 271 10.91 2.74 21.59
C GLN A 271 10.77 2.29 20.11
N ARG A 272 11.50 2.90 19.16
CA ARG A 272 11.54 2.43 17.75
C ARG A 272 12.93 2.58 17.11
N ALA A 273 13.27 1.64 16.22
CA ALA A 273 14.49 1.68 15.40
C ALA A 273 14.53 2.94 14.53
N GLU A 274 15.71 3.52 14.37
CA GLU A 274 15.95 4.49 13.29
C GLU A 274 15.81 3.74 11.95
N VAL A 275 15.19 4.35 10.94
CA VAL A 275 15.11 3.71 9.64
C VAL A 275 15.49 4.69 8.54
N LYS A 276 16.33 4.22 7.61
CA LYS A 276 16.79 4.96 6.44
C LYS A 276 16.48 4.19 5.17
N ALA A 277 16.36 4.93 4.07
CA ALA A 277 16.15 4.33 2.76
C ALA A 277 17.09 4.92 1.72
N PHE A 278 17.51 4.09 0.78
CA PHE A 278 18.52 4.41 -0.21
C PHE A 278 18.08 3.90 -1.58
N THR A 279 18.22 4.76 -2.59
CA THR A 279 18.01 4.35 -3.98
C THR A 279 19.18 3.57 -4.53
N GLN A 280 20.36 3.82 -3.96
CA GLN A 280 21.59 3.13 -4.25
C GLN A 280 21.51 1.66 -3.84
N GLY A 281 22.30 0.85 -4.53
CA GLY A 281 22.48 -0.55 -4.15
C GLY A 281 23.26 -0.69 -2.85
N VAL A 282 23.16 -1.86 -2.21
CA VAL A 282 23.75 -2.14 -0.90
C VAL A 282 25.26 -1.86 -0.87
N LEU A 283 25.98 -2.20 -1.94
CA LEU A 283 27.43 -1.97 -2.06
C LEU A 283 27.78 -0.47 -2.10
N ASP A 284 26.97 0.34 -2.78
CA ASP A 284 27.19 1.78 -2.87
C ASP A 284 26.89 2.47 -1.53
N VAL A 285 25.86 2.02 -0.82
CA VAL A 285 25.51 2.51 0.52
C VAL A 285 26.59 2.12 1.53
N MET A 286 27.09 0.89 1.48
CA MET A 286 28.23 0.45 2.29
C MET A 286 29.46 1.33 2.07
N LYS A 287 29.81 1.58 0.80
CA LYS A 287 30.94 2.45 0.44
C LYS A 287 30.76 3.87 0.98
N ALA A 288 29.55 4.42 0.90
CA ALA A 288 29.25 5.76 1.42
C ALA A 288 29.35 5.85 2.95
N GLU A 289 28.98 4.77 3.65
CA GLU A 289 29.04 4.68 5.12
C GLU A 289 30.39 4.15 5.64
N GLY A 290 31.35 3.86 4.75
CA GLY A 290 32.68 3.37 5.12
C GLY A 290 32.71 1.93 5.64
N ILE A 291 31.67 1.14 5.34
CA ILE A 291 31.52 -0.24 5.81
C ILE A 291 32.15 -1.20 4.80
N SER A 292 33.10 -1.99 5.25
CA SER A 292 33.74 -3.02 4.44
C SER A 292 32.89 -4.29 4.36
N LEU A 293 33.11 -5.09 3.32
CA LEU A 293 32.26 -6.23 3.00
C LEU A 293 32.30 -7.32 4.08
N GLU A 294 33.46 -7.53 4.69
CA GLU A 294 33.67 -8.47 5.79
C GLU A 294 32.94 -8.09 7.09
N LYS A 295 32.49 -6.83 7.21
CA LYS A 295 31.69 -6.33 8.33
C LYS A 295 30.18 -6.50 8.11
N VAL A 296 29.74 -7.04 6.97
CA VAL A 296 28.33 -7.24 6.64
C VAL A 296 28.00 -8.72 6.59
N CYS A 297 27.20 -9.18 7.55
CA CYS A 297 26.73 -10.57 7.60
C CYS A 297 25.50 -10.75 6.70
N LEU A 298 25.58 -11.64 5.71
CA LEU A 298 24.41 -12.07 4.94
C LEU A 298 23.69 -13.20 5.68
N LEU A 299 22.42 -12.97 6.04
CA LEU A 299 21.55 -14.00 6.61
C LEU A 299 21.06 -14.90 5.49
N ASP A 300 21.63 -16.10 5.44
CA ASP A 300 21.52 -17.04 4.33
C ASP A 300 21.25 -18.46 4.84
N PRO A 301 20.11 -19.07 4.48
CA PRO A 301 19.82 -20.46 4.84
C PRO A 301 20.87 -21.48 4.38
N LYS A 302 21.68 -21.16 3.36
CA LYS A 302 22.76 -22.03 2.85
C LYS A 302 24.15 -21.66 3.38
N ALA A 303 24.26 -20.68 4.28
CA ALA A 303 25.54 -20.41 4.94
C ALA A 303 25.98 -21.65 5.74
N PRO A 304 27.30 -21.88 5.89
CA PRO A 304 27.82 -23.06 6.59
C PRO A 304 27.83 -22.92 8.11
N GLN A 305 27.71 -21.70 8.64
CA GLN A 305 27.81 -21.40 10.07
C GLN A 305 26.53 -20.74 10.56
N GLU A 306 26.08 -21.11 11.76
CA GLU A 306 24.96 -20.45 12.43
C GLU A 306 25.37 -19.11 12.99
N ILE A 307 24.42 -18.18 13.09
CA ILE A 307 24.64 -16.92 13.80
C ILE A 307 24.93 -17.20 15.28
N SER A 308 25.90 -16.47 15.84
CA SER A 308 26.27 -16.59 17.26
C SER A 308 26.31 -15.23 17.96
N PRO A 309 26.24 -15.18 19.31
CA PRO A 309 26.31 -13.92 20.05
C PRO A 309 27.56 -13.08 19.75
N GLU A 310 28.70 -13.74 19.47
CA GLU A 310 29.98 -13.10 19.15
C GLU A 310 29.98 -12.42 17.78
N ASP A 311 29.04 -12.78 16.89
CA ASP A 311 28.88 -12.09 15.61
C ASP A 311 28.46 -10.62 15.80
N GLY A 312 27.83 -10.29 16.93
CA GLY A 312 27.52 -8.91 17.35
C GLY A 312 28.64 -8.19 18.12
N ASP A 313 29.75 -8.86 18.47
CA ASP A 313 30.84 -8.27 19.26
C ASP A 313 31.87 -7.54 18.37
N GLY A 314 31.37 -6.72 17.44
CA GLY A 314 32.19 -5.97 16.50
C GLY A 314 32.75 -6.78 15.33
N ARG A 315 32.40 -8.07 15.21
CA ARG A 315 32.70 -8.87 14.01
C ARG A 315 31.91 -8.33 12.82
N PHE A 316 30.59 -8.25 12.96
CA PHE A 316 29.72 -7.63 11.96
C PHE A 316 29.10 -6.37 12.52
N GLU A 317 28.97 -5.38 11.65
CA GLU A 317 28.28 -4.13 11.94
C GLU A 317 26.88 -4.16 11.34
N TRP A 318 26.70 -4.83 10.19
CA TRP A 318 25.43 -4.91 9.50
C TRP A 318 24.98 -6.37 9.31
N PHE A 319 23.66 -6.55 9.36
CA PHE A 319 22.99 -7.82 9.11
C PHE A 319 22.07 -7.65 7.90
N LEU A 320 22.42 -8.30 6.80
CA LEU A 320 21.78 -8.18 5.49
C LEU A 320 20.81 -9.35 5.27
N PHE A 321 19.55 -9.03 5.00
CA PHE A 321 18.49 -10.01 4.75
C PHE A 321 18.15 -10.02 3.26
N GLY A 322 18.41 -11.15 2.60
CA GLY A 322 18.07 -11.36 1.18
C GLY A 322 16.62 -11.78 0.96
N GLY A 323 16.01 -11.33 -0.14
CA GLY A 323 14.75 -11.88 -0.63
C GLY A 323 13.57 -11.71 0.34
N ILE A 324 13.12 -10.47 0.54
CA ILE A 324 11.96 -10.14 1.37
C ILE A 324 10.73 -10.97 0.91
N LEU A 325 10.05 -11.63 1.84
CA LEU A 325 8.92 -12.59 1.69
C LEU A 325 9.36 -14.06 1.41
N GLY A 326 9.28 -14.95 2.40
CA GLY A 326 9.57 -16.38 2.24
C GLY A 326 8.56 -17.09 1.32
N ASP A 327 9.03 -17.99 0.46
CA ASP A 327 8.18 -18.97 -0.25
C ASP A 327 8.32 -20.33 0.45
N ASP A 328 7.26 -21.14 0.46
CA ASP A 328 7.33 -22.57 0.79
C ASP A 328 6.94 -23.40 -0.46
N PRO A 329 7.85 -24.20 -1.05
CA PRO A 329 9.25 -24.36 -0.67
C PRO A 329 10.13 -23.14 -1.03
N PRO A 330 11.28 -22.94 -0.35
CA PRO A 330 12.18 -21.81 -0.58
C PRO A 330 12.73 -21.73 -2.02
N ARG A 331 12.76 -20.52 -2.60
CA ARG A 331 13.26 -20.27 -3.98
C ARG A 331 14.69 -19.68 -4.07
N ASP A 332 15.49 -19.78 -3.00
CA ASP A 332 16.90 -19.31 -2.89
C ASP A 332 17.21 -17.93 -3.50
N ARG A 333 16.32 -16.93 -3.33
CA ARG A 333 16.55 -15.56 -3.83
C ARG A 333 17.76 -14.85 -3.20
N THR A 334 18.27 -15.38 -2.10
CA THR A 334 19.50 -14.90 -1.44
C THR A 334 20.75 -15.20 -2.28
N SER A 335 20.68 -16.08 -3.29
CA SER A 335 21.82 -16.44 -4.13
C SER A 335 22.47 -15.25 -4.86
N GLU A 336 21.67 -14.24 -5.25
CA GLU A 336 22.17 -13.02 -5.91
C GLU A 336 23.10 -12.22 -4.98
N LEU A 337 22.75 -12.11 -3.69
CA LEU A 337 23.60 -11.46 -2.69
C LEU A 337 24.77 -12.34 -2.29
N ARG A 338 24.58 -13.67 -2.21
CA ARG A 338 25.66 -14.64 -1.94
C ARG A 338 26.78 -14.52 -2.98
N ALA A 339 26.43 -14.31 -4.24
CA ALA A 339 27.39 -14.14 -5.34
C ALA A 339 28.29 -12.89 -5.18
N LEU A 340 27.89 -11.92 -4.35
CA LEU A 340 28.68 -10.72 -4.05
C LEU A 340 29.79 -10.95 -3.02
N GLY A 341 29.84 -12.13 -2.40
CA GLY A 341 30.95 -12.56 -1.53
C GLY A 341 30.81 -12.23 -0.05
N PHE A 342 29.63 -11.78 0.42
CA PHE A 342 29.39 -11.49 1.83
C PHE A 342 29.66 -12.70 2.74
N PRO A 343 30.28 -12.51 3.93
CA PRO A 343 30.32 -13.56 4.93
C PRO A 343 28.88 -13.91 5.36
N GLY A 344 28.56 -15.22 5.37
CA GLY A 344 27.21 -15.71 5.61
C GLY A 344 27.01 -16.33 7.00
N ARG A 345 25.81 -16.17 7.54
CA ARG A 345 25.28 -16.93 8.69
C ARG A 345 23.88 -17.47 8.42
N HIS A 346 23.56 -18.65 8.91
CA HIS A 346 22.19 -19.17 8.89
C HIS A 346 21.48 -18.95 10.21
N LEU A 347 20.15 -18.81 10.16
CA LEU A 347 19.27 -18.71 11.34
C LEU A 347 18.65 -20.06 11.73
N GLY A 348 19.29 -21.14 11.28
CA GLY A 348 18.86 -22.51 11.49
C GLY A 348 18.23 -23.12 10.23
N PRO A 349 17.83 -24.40 10.31
CA PRO A 349 17.39 -25.16 9.14
C PRO A 349 15.95 -24.88 8.71
N VAL A 350 15.13 -24.28 9.59
CA VAL A 350 13.72 -23.99 9.32
C VAL A 350 13.56 -22.54 8.89
N GLN A 351 12.83 -22.33 7.81
CA GLN A 351 12.59 -21.01 7.25
C GLN A 351 11.78 -20.12 8.21
N MET A 352 12.19 -18.86 8.30
CA MET A 352 11.51 -17.81 9.07
C MET A 352 10.94 -16.76 8.12
N THR A 353 9.89 -16.06 8.54
CA THR A 353 9.49 -14.81 7.89
C THR A 353 10.58 -13.75 8.07
N THR A 354 10.66 -12.75 7.19
CA THR A 354 11.72 -11.72 7.25
C THR A 354 11.72 -10.97 8.59
N ASP A 355 10.54 -10.73 9.15
CA ASP A 355 10.40 -10.11 10.46
C ASP A 355 10.84 -11.01 11.62
N THR A 356 10.50 -12.30 11.58
CA THR A 356 10.98 -13.27 12.57
C THR A 356 12.49 -13.40 12.48
N ALA A 357 13.04 -13.48 11.27
CA ALA A 357 14.48 -13.54 11.03
C ALA A 357 15.19 -12.31 11.64
N LEU A 358 14.64 -11.11 11.45
CA LEU A 358 15.16 -9.89 12.07
C LEU A 358 15.12 -9.95 13.60
N GLY A 359 13.98 -10.37 14.17
CA GLY A 359 13.83 -10.52 15.62
C GLY A 359 14.79 -11.55 16.22
N VAL A 360 15.00 -12.69 15.54
CA VAL A 360 15.95 -13.73 15.95
C VAL A 360 17.37 -13.20 15.90
N THR A 361 17.77 -12.54 14.81
CA THR A 361 19.10 -11.92 14.70
C THR A 361 19.34 -10.97 15.86
N LYS A 362 18.40 -10.09 16.18
CA LYS A 362 18.47 -9.17 17.32
C LYS A 362 18.67 -9.93 18.64
N ILE A 363 17.85 -10.93 18.91
CA ILE A 363 17.95 -11.74 20.15
C ILE A 363 19.34 -12.39 20.28
N VAL A 364 19.89 -12.91 19.17
CA VAL A 364 21.20 -13.56 19.20
C VAL A 364 22.31 -12.55 19.44
N VAL A 365 22.38 -11.50 18.62
CA VAL A 365 23.57 -10.64 18.56
C VAL A 365 23.55 -9.50 19.57
N GLU A 366 22.36 -9.06 19.97
CA GLU A 366 22.15 -7.97 20.92
C GLU A 366 21.79 -8.50 22.31
N ASP A 367 20.78 -9.36 22.43
CA ASP A 367 20.37 -9.92 23.73
C ASP A 367 21.28 -11.05 24.22
N LYS A 368 22.26 -11.43 23.37
CA LYS A 368 23.29 -12.44 23.64
C LYS A 368 22.72 -13.82 23.99
N ILE A 369 21.55 -14.15 23.44
CA ILE A 369 20.91 -15.46 23.63
C ILE A 369 21.31 -16.37 22.44
N PRO A 370 22.03 -17.48 22.66
CA PRO A 370 22.39 -18.40 21.58
C PRO A 370 21.18 -18.86 20.75
N LEU A 371 21.37 -19.06 19.44
CA LEU A 371 20.29 -19.42 18.51
C LEU A 371 19.48 -20.64 18.97
N ASN A 372 20.14 -21.64 19.55
CA ASN A 372 19.53 -22.86 20.06
C ASN A 372 18.80 -22.70 21.40
N GLU A 373 18.98 -21.59 22.11
CA GLU A 373 18.30 -21.27 23.37
C GLU A 373 17.01 -20.46 23.16
N ILE A 374 16.82 -19.89 21.97
CA ILE A 374 15.60 -19.18 21.61
C ILE A 374 14.45 -20.19 21.56
N LYS A 375 13.35 -19.85 22.24
CA LYS A 375 12.14 -20.65 22.20
C LYS A 375 11.42 -20.41 20.87
N TYR A 376 11.19 -21.49 20.12
CA TYR A 376 10.52 -21.45 18.83
C TYR A 376 9.20 -22.20 18.86
N ILE A 377 8.31 -21.81 17.96
CA ILE A 377 7.21 -22.66 17.51
C ILE A 377 7.39 -22.87 16.01
N ASP A 378 7.60 -24.13 15.65
CA ASP A 378 7.74 -24.54 14.26
C ASP A 378 6.37 -24.90 13.70
N PHE A 379 6.08 -24.33 12.55
CA PHE A 379 4.86 -24.60 11.81
C PHE A 379 3.57 -24.43 12.65
N PRO A 380 3.39 -23.30 13.37
CA PRO A 380 2.29 -23.18 14.32
C PRO A 380 0.94 -23.32 13.64
N GLU A 381 0.07 -24.13 14.24
CA GLU A 381 -1.36 -24.09 14.01
C GLU A 381 -1.96 -22.97 14.85
N ILE A 382 -2.35 -21.86 14.22
CA ILE A 382 -3.04 -20.77 14.89
C ILE A 382 -4.53 -21.13 14.91
N ARG A 383 -4.99 -21.60 16.07
CA ARG A 383 -6.39 -21.97 16.31
C ARG A 383 -7.21 -20.77 16.77
N PHE A 384 -8.39 -20.61 16.18
CA PHE A 384 -9.33 -19.54 16.50
C PHE A 384 -10.55 -20.04 17.27
N ASN A 385 -11.03 -21.24 16.91
CA ASN A 385 -12.08 -21.95 17.64
C ASN A 385 -11.94 -23.48 17.43
N ALA A 386 -12.94 -24.25 17.86
CA ALA A 386 -12.91 -25.71 17.77
C ALA A 386 -12.81 -26.26 16.33
N LYS A 387 -13.17 -25.47 15.32
CA LYS A 387 -13.26 -25.90 13.91
C LYS A 387 -12.32 -25.15 12.97
N GLU A 388 -11.78 -24.01 13.39
CA GLU A 388 -11.01 -23.11 12.54
C GLU A 388 -9.60 -22.88 13.05
N SER A 389 -8.64 -23.13 12.16
CA SER A 389 -7.22 -22.93 12.39
C SER A 389 -6.46 -22.72 11.09
N VAL A 390 -5.30 -22.05 11.16
CA VAL A 390 -4.37 -21.89 10.04
C VAL A 390 -3.00 -22.45 10.41
N ASN A 391 -2.45 -23.30 9.56
CA ASN A 391 -1.06 -23.74 9.67
C ASN A 391 -0.15 -22.72 8.99
N MET A 392 0.80 -22.17 9.74
CA MET A 392 1.79 -21.24 9.21
C MET A 392 3.05 -22.02 8.83
N PRO A 393 3.48 -22.11 7.57
CA PRO A 393 4.60 -22.97 7.16
C PRO A 393 5.99 -22.39 7.47
N PHE A 394 6.15 -21.70 8.60
CA PHE A 394 7.39 -21.05 9.02
C PHE A 394 7.67 -21.27 10.51
N ARG A 395 8.92 -21.05 10.91
CA ARG A 395 9.34 -20.93 12.31
C ARG A 395 9.07 -19.52 12.82
N TYR A 396 8.56 -19.42 14.05
CA TYR A 396 8.29 -18.17 14.77
C TYR A 396 8.94 -18.18 16.16
N ILE A 397 9.28 -17.00 16.69
CA ILE A 397 9.68 -16.84 18.09
C ILE A 397 8.46 -17.11 18.97
N ALA A 398 8.63 -17.87 20.05
CA ALA A 398 7.57 -18.22 20.99
C ALA A 398 7.39 -17.14 22.07
N ASN A 399 6.15 -16.78 22.36
CA ASN A 399 5.72 -16.08 23.57
C ASN A 399 4.82 -17.02 24.38
N GLY A 400 5.42 -17.78 25.29
CA GLY A 400 4.72 -18.87 25.98
C GLY A 400 4.36 -19.98 25.00
N THR A 401 3.06 -20.23 24.82
CA THR A 401 2.53 -21.23 23.87
C THR A 401 2.11 -20.64 22.54
N GLU A 402 2.22 -19.32 22.34
CA GLU A 402 1.78 -18.64 21.12
C GLU A 402 2.96 -18.09 20.30
N PRO A 403 2.88 -18.09 18.97
CA PRO A 403 3.90 -17.46 18.14
C PRO A 403 3.81 -15.93 18.25
N ILE A 404 4.94 -15.24 18.29
CA ILE A 404 4.99 -13.80 18.11
C ILE A 404 4.65 -13.50 16.65
N LEU A 405 3.56 -12.77 16.45
CA LEU A 405 3.09 -12.34 15.14
C LEU A 405 3.10 -10.81 15.05
N PRO A 406 3.26 -10.24 13.85
CA PRO A 406 3.05 -8.82 13.64
C PRO A 406 1.66 -8.38 14.16
N PRO A 407 1.53 -7.18 14.76
CA PRO A 407 0.24 -6.66 15.18
C PRO A 407 -0.81 -6.74 14.07
N GLY A 408 -2.00 -7.26 14.40
CA GLY A 408 -3.09 -7.46 13.44
C GLY A 408 -3.06 -8.77 12.64
N MET A 409 -1.93 -9.49 12.60
CA MET A 409 -1.80 -10.72 11.80
C MET A 409 -2.74 -11.84 12.30
N ARG A 410 -2.89 -12.03 13.62
CA ARG A 410 -3.83 -13.02 14.17
C ARG A 410 -5.28 -12.71 13.73
N LYS A 411 -5.67 -11.44 13.76
CA LYS A 411 -6.99 -11.02 13.28
C LYS A 411 -7.15 -11.26 11.78
N HIS A 412 -6.13 -10.97 10.97
CA HIS A 412 -6.16 -11.27 9.54
C HIS A 412 -6.35 -12.75 9.24
N LEU A 413 -5.64 -13.63 9.94
CA LEU A 413 -5.78 -15.07 9.76
C LEU A 413 -7.18 -15.58 10.16
N TYR A 414 -7.80 -14.99 11.19
CA TYR A 414 -9.18 -15.27 11.55
C TYR A 414 -10.16 -14.83 10.45
N ASP A 415 -10.04 -13.57 10.01
CA ASP A 415 -10.89 -12.99 8.97
C ASP A 415 -10.74 -13.74 7.62
N ASP A 416 -9.60 -14.41 7.40
CA ASP A 416 -9.34 -15.24 6.24
C ASP A 416 -10.11 -16.59 6.26
N LEU A 417 -10.27 -17.19 7.44
CA LEU A 417 -11.01 -18.45 7.62
C LEU A 417 -12.52 -18.28 7.40
N ASP A 418 -13.08 -17.18 7.90
CA ASP A 418 -14.51 -16.84 7.78
C ASP A 418 -14.96 -16.62 6.31
N ARG A 419 -14.02 -16.45 5.36
CA ARG A 419 -14.32 -16.28 3.93
C ARG A 419 -14.57 -17.59 3.17
N SER A 420 -14.59 -18.75 3.85
CA SER A 420 -14.59 -20.08 3.20
C SER A 420 -15.98 -20.73 3.05
N PHE A 421 -17.07 -20.08 3.48
CA PHE A 421 -18.43 -20.64 3.39
C PHE A 421 -19.47 -19.63 2.90
N GLU A 422 -19.45 -19.30 1.60
CA GLU A 422 -20.66 -18.84 0.90
C GLU A 422 -20.79 -19.64 -0.40
N PHE A 423 -21.76 -20.57 -0.44
CA PHE A 423 -22.12 -21.38 -1.60
C PHE A 423 -23.05 -20.63 -2.55
#